data_AF-A0A3N1NEI9-F1
#
_entry.id   AF-A0A3N1NEI9-F1
#
_cell.length_a   1.000
_cell.length_b   1.000
_cell.length_c   1.000
_cell.angle_alpha   90.00
_cell.angle_beta   90.00
_cell.angle_gamma   90.00
#
_symmetry.space_group_name_H-M   'P 1'
#
loop_
_entity.id
_entity.type
_entity.pdbx_description
1 polymer ?
#
loop_
_entity_poly.entity_id
_entity_poly.type
_entity_poly.pdbx_seq_one_letter_code
_entity_poly.pdbx_strand_id
1 'polypeptide(L)'
;MMHKVMISMNIASNGQAREPEALLELRRRVRDVSASPEEALHTHWQLWQMSGFDAYQFTLSRCGSVGCNDIRVRVAAGAVVSAHELGTGKACSTAEVGTVDDYFRWIEAELYRKPRTPQAVYHPLYGYPLSFSLQAAHDSRRALERQLA
;
A
#
# COMPACT_ATOMS: atom_id res chain seq x y z
N MET A 1 -13.97 -3.17 15.28
CA MET A 1 -12.74 -3.98 15.11
C MET A 1 -11.94 -3.35 13.96
N MET A 2 -10.83 -2.71 14.28
CA MET A 2 -9.98 -1.99 13.32
C MET A 2 -9.09 -3.02 12.59
N HIS A 3 -9.19 -3.09 11.27
CA HIS A 3 -8.29 -3.92 10.46
C HIS A 3 -7.19 -3.00 9.93
N LYS A 4 -5.95 -3.22 10.38
CA LYS A 4 -4.79 -2.46 9.94
C LYS A 4 -3.87 -3.37 9.14
N VAL A 5 -3.68 -3.03 7.87
CA VAL A 5 -2.72 -3.71 7.00
C VAL A 5 -1.53 -2.78 6.84
N MET A 6 -0.35 -3.22 7.26
CA MET A 6 0.88 -2.47 7.08
C MET A 6 1.72 -3.18 6.02
N ILE A 7 2.19 -2.43 5.03
CA ILE A 7 2.98 -2.97 3.93
C ILE A 7 4.34 -2.28 4.00
N SER A 8 5.30 -2.89 4.67
CA SER A 8 6.66 -2.37 4.73
C SER A 8 7.46 -2.93 3.56
N MET A 9 7.58 -2.15 2.48
CA MET A 9 8.34 -2.58 1.31
C MET A 9 9.80 -2.14 1.38
N ASN A 10 10.70 -3.10 1.14
CA ASN A 10 12.11 -2.84 0.82
C ASN A 10 12.32 -3.22 -0.65
N ILE A 11 12.07 -2.27 -1.55
CA ILE A 11 12.31 -2.48 -2.97
C ILE A 11 13.83 -2.45 -3.21
N ALA A 12 14.39 -3.59 -3.61
CA ALA A 12 15.67 -3.60 -4.30
C ALA A 12 15.40 -3.12 -5.74
N SER A 13 15.68 -1.84 -5.99
CA SER A 13 15.57 -1.25 -7.34
C SER A 13 16.50 -1.99 -8.30
N ASN A 14 16.01 -2.31 -9.50
CA ASN A 14 16.85 -2.64 -10.64
C ASN A 14 17.59 -1.36 -11.04
N GLY A 15 18.71 -1.08 -10.36
CA GLY A 15 19.49 0.12 -10.58
C GLY A 15 19.78 0.35 -12.07
N GLN A 16 19.66 1.60 -12.49
CA GLN A 16 20.13 2.18 -13.76
C GLN A 16 19.14 2.36 -14.93
N ALA A 17 17.83 2.43 -14.71
CA ALA A 17 16.91 2.96 -15.73
C ALA A 17 16.89 4.51 -15.70
N ARG A 18 16.99 5.16 -16.88
CA ARG A 18 16.73 6.62 -17.00
C ARG A 18 15.28 6.89 -16.66
N GLU A 19 15.03 7.80 -15.72
CA GLU A 19 13.66 8.15 -15.33
C GLU A 19 12.95 8.97 -16.41
N PRO A 20 11.70 8.61 -16.79
CA PRO A 20 10.89 9.40 -17.73
C PRO A 20 10.50 10.77 -17.17
N GLU A 21 10.40 11.81 -18.00
CA GLU A 21 9.98 13.16 -17.59
C GLU A 21 8.59 13.17 -16.91
N ALA A 22 7.65 12.38 -17.43
CA ALA A 22 6.32 12.26 -16.85
C ALA A 22 6.35 11.69 -15.39
N LEU A 23 7.37 10.91 -15.04
CA LEU A 23 7.57 10.40 -13.67
C LEU A 23 8.07 11.52 -12.73
N LEU A 24 8.90 12.44 -13.24
CA LEU A 24 9.33 13.63 -12.50
C LEU A 24 8.15 14.58 -12.25
N GLU A 25 7.27 14.77 -13.23
CA GLU A 25 6.06 15.59 -13.07
C GLU A 25 5.11 15.00 -12.03
N LEU A 26 4.84 13.69 -12.08
CA LEU A 26 4.02 13.01 -11.07
C LEU A 26 4.58 13.17 -9.66
N ARG A 27 5.89 13.00 -9.48
CA ARG A 27 6.55 13.20 -8.18
C ARG A 27 6.50 14.63 -7.67
N ARG A 28 6.34 15.62 -8.55
CA ARG A 28 6.07 17.01 -8.15
C ARG A 28 4.64 17.14 -7.65
N ARG A 29 3.66 16.61 -8.39
CA ARG A 29 2.24 16.62 -7.98
C ARG A 29 1.99 15.93 -6.64
N VAL A 30 2.68 14.82 -6.35
CA VAL A 30 2.60 14.13 -5.06
C VAL A 30 3.02 15.02 -3.88
N ARG A 31 3.90 16.02 -4.09
CA ARG A 31 4.34 16.92 -3.00
C ARG A 31 3.35 18.04 -2.70
N ASP A 32 2.39 18.29 -3.59
CA ASP A 32 1.37 19.33 -3.38
C ASP A 32 0.20 18.74 -2.57
N VAL A 33 0.10 19.19 -1.32
CA VAL A 33 -0.69 18.56 -0.26
C VAL A 33 -2.14 19.07 -0.28
N SER A 34 -3.01 18.53 -1.13
CA SER A 34 -4.48 18.73 -1.07
C SER A 34 -5.32 17.71 -1.88
N ALA A 35 -4.83 16.49 -2.13
CA ALA A 35 -5.59 15.51 -2.93
C ALA A 35 -6.68 14.78 -2.10
N SER A 36 -7.84 14.51 -2.70
CA SER A 36 -8.82 13.59 -2.11
C SER A 36 -8.24 12.17 -1.98
N PRO A 37 -8.78 11.27 -1.13
CA PRO A 37 -8.31 9.89 -1.04
C PRO A 37 -8.30 9.16 -2.40
N GLU A 38 -9.30 9.42 -3.25
CA GLU A 38 -9.40 8.88 -4.61
C GLU A 38 -8.31 9.44 -5.53
N GLU A 39 -8.07 10.76 -5.50
CA GLU A 39 -7.03 11.40 -6.31
C GLU A 39 -5.63 10.97 -5.86
N ALA A 40 -5.44 10.83 -4.54
CA ALA A 40 -4.21 10.32 -3.95
C ALA A 40 -3.96 8.87 -4.41
N LEU A 41 -4.96 7.99 -4.34
CA LEU A 41 -4.87 6.62 -4.83
C LEU A 41 -4.46 6.60 -6.31
N HIS A 42 -5.20 7.33 -7.15
CA HIS A 42 -4.97 7.36 -8.59
C HIS A 42 -3.56 7.84 -8.95
N THR A 43 -3.13 8.96 -8.36
CA THR A 43 -1.81 9.55 -8.60
C THR A 43 -0.68 8.60 -8.21
N HIS A 44 -0.80 7.96 -7.03
CA HIS A 44 0.22 7.04 -6.54
C HIS A 44 0.24 5.71 -7.31
N TRP A 45 -0.92 5.23 -7.78
CA TRP A 45 -0.97 4.05 -8.63
C TRP A 45 -0.32 4.29 -9.98
N GLN A 46 -0.56 5.46 -10.60
CA GLN A 46 0.15 5.86 -11.82
C GLN A 46 1.66 5.95 -11.60
N LEU A 47 2.10 6.52 -10.48
CA LEU A 47 3.53 6.59 -10.14
C LEU A 47 4.16 5.20 -10.00
N TRP A 48 3.44 4.25 -9.39
CA TRP A 48 3.87 2.86 -9.29
C TRP A 48 4.01 2.21 -10.68
N GLN A 49 2.97 2.31 -11.51
CA GLN A 49 2.96 1.72 -12.85
C GLN A 49 4.09 2.27 -13.74
N MET A 50 4.33 3.58 -13.66
CA MET A 50 5.39 4.23 -14.43
C MET A 50 6.80 3.96 -13.90
N SER A 51 6.93 3.48 -12.66
CA SER A 51 8.23 3.05 -12.12
C SER A 51 8.73 1.76 -12.81
N GLY A 52 7.85 0.99 -13.45
CA GLY A 52 8.23 -0.13 -14.32
C GLY A 52 8.83 -1.34 -13.58
N PHE A 53 8.57 -1.50 -12.28
CA PHE A 53 9.08 -2.63 -11.51
C PHE A 53 8.32 -3.93 -11.87
N ASP A 54 9.02 -4.86 -12.50
CA ASP A 54 8.52 -6.20 -12.85
C ASP A 54 8.94 -7.29 -11.84
N ALA A 55 10.01 -7.03 -11.08
CA ALA A 55 10.52 -7.86 -10.01
C ALA A 55 10.86 -7.01 -8.78
N TYR A 56 10.37 -7.45 -7.61
CA TYR A 56 10.59 -6.75 -6.34
C TYR A 56 10.30 -7.67 -5.16
N GLN A 57 10.66 -7.21 -3.97
CA GLN A 57 10.42 -7.91 -2.71
C GLN A 57 9.86 -6.92 -1.68
N PHE A 58 8.96 -7.39 -0.82
CA PHE A 58 8.44 -6.57 0.27
C PHE A 58 8.09 -7.41 1.50
N THR A 59 7.96 -6.75 2.65
CA THR A 59 7.44 -7.35 3.88
C THR A 59 6.01 -6.88 4.08
N LEU A 60 5.09 -7.84 4.17
CA LEU A 60 3.71 -7.62 4.50
C LEU A 60 3.50 -7.89 5.99
N SER A 61 3.08 -6.87 6.73
CA SER A 61 2.74 -6.98 8.15
C SER A 61 1.22 -6.89 8.29
N ARG A 62 0.55 -8.04 8.42
CA ARG A 62 -0.90 -8.09 8.63
C ARG A 62 -1.21 -8.15 10.11
N CYS A 63 -1.79 -7.08 10.66
CA CYS A 63 -2.22 -7.05 12.05
C CYS A 63 -3.74 -7.28 12.12
N GLY A 64 -4.12 -8.49 12.55
CA GLY A 64 -5.49 -8.86 12.86
C GLY A 64 -5.74 -8.97 14.37
N SER A 65 -6.89 -9.51 14.75
CA SER A 65 -7.24 -9.80 16.15
C SER A 65 -6.38 -10.91 16.79
N VAL A 66 -5.70 -11.72 15.99
CA VAL A 66 -4.94 -12.92 16.43
C VAL A 66 -3.42 -12.69 16.38
N GLY A 67 -2.96 -11.46 16.10
CA GLY A 67 -1.54 -11.10 16.06
C GLY A 67 -1.12 -10.43 14.76
N CYS A 68 0.18 -10.12 14.67
CA CYS A 68 0.82 -9.61 13.46
C CYS A 68 1.82 -10.64 12.93
N ASN A 69 1.61 -11.14 11.71
CA ASN A 69 2.60 -11.96 11.02
C ASN A 69 3.29 -11.12 9.96
N ASP A 70 4.62 -11.08 10.02
CA ASP A 70 5.46 -10.46 9.00
C ASP A 70 5.79 -11.50 7.93
N ILE A 71 5.33 -11.27 6.71
CA ILE A 71 5.49 -12.17 5.57
C ILE A 71 6.39 -11.49 4.55
N ARG A 72 7.51 -12.12 4.21
CA ARG A 72 8.35 -11.71 3.08
C ARG A 72 7.75 -12.24 1.79
N VAL A 73 7.40 -11.34 0.88
CA VAL A 73 6.80 -11.64 -0.43
C VAL A 73 7.78 -11.26 -1.53
N ARG A 74 7.97 -12.15 -2.50
CA ARG A 74 8.75 -11.89 -3.71
C ARG A 74 7.84 -11.92 -4.93
N VAL A 75 7.99 -10.91 -5.78
CA VAL A 75 7.30 -10.78 -7.05
C VAL A 75 8.33 -10.83 -8.18
N ALA A 76 8.00 -11.55 -9.25
CA ALA A 76 8.77 -11.58 -10.48
C ALA A 76 7.82 -11.76 -11.67
N ALA A 77 8.11 -11.07 -12.77
CA ALA A 77 7.27 -11.04 -13.98
C ALA A 77 5.79 -10.72 -13.65
N GLY A 78 5.56 -9.79 -12.70
CA GLY A 78 4.22 -9.36 -12.31
C GLY A 78 3.41 -10.36 -11.47
N ALA A 79 4.01 -11.46 -11.00
CA ALA A 79 3.34 -12.47 -10.17
C ALA A 79 4.10 -12.73 -8.86
N VAL A 80 3.36 -13.05 -7.79
CA VAL A 80 3.97 -13.53 -6.53
C VAL A 80 4.59 -14.90 -6.76
N VAL A 81 5.91 -15.00 -6.60
CA VAL A 81 6.67 -16.25 -6.81
C VAL A 81 7.01 -16.96 -5.50
N SER A 82 7.08 -16.24 -4.38
CA SER A 82 7.26 -16.84 -3.06
C SER A 82 6.76 -15.95 -1.93
N ALA A 83 6.37 -16.58 -0.83
CA ALA A 83 5.91 -15.93 0.38
C ALA A 83 6.35 -16.75 1.61
N HIS A 84 6.97 -16.12 2.60
CA HIS A 84 7.45 -16.78 3.81
C HIS A 84 7.26 -15.93 5.06
N GLU A 85 6.83 -16.53 6.16
CA GLU A 85 6.84 -15.85 7.46
C GLU A 85 8.28 -15.57 7.91
N LEU A 86 8.60 -14.33 8.27
CA LEU A 86 9.95 -13.93 8.68
C LEU A 86 10.38 -14.56 10.01
N GLY A 87 9.45 -14.72 10.95
CA GLY A 87 9.76 -15.27 12.27
C GLY A 87 10.02 -16.77 12.27
N THR A 88 9.40 -17.52 11.36
CA THR A 88 9.42 -18.99 11.34
C THR A 88 10.10 -19.57 10.11
N GLY A 89 10.26 -18.78 9.04
CA GLY A 89 10.71 -19.24 7.71
C GLY A 89 9.66 -20.08 6.96
N LYS A 90 8.49 -20.33 7.57
CA LYS A 90 7.46 -21.20 6.99
C LYS A 90 6.92 -20.59 5.70
N ALA A 91 6.80 -21.41 4.66
CA ALA A 91 6.17 -21.00 3.41
C ALA A 91 4.68 -20.66 3.64
N CYS A 92 4.27 -19.52 3.12
CA CYS A 92 2.86 -19.10 3.04
C CYS A 92 2.31 -19.46 1.66
N SER A 93 0.99 -19.60 1.57
CA SER A 93 0.34 -19.72 0.27
C SER A 93 0.52 -18.41 -0.51
N THR A 94 1.05 -18.49 -1.73
CA THR A 94 1.15 -17.32 -2.61
C THR A 94 -0.21 -16.79 -3.05
N ALA A 95 -1.27 -17.61 -2.97
CA ALA A 95 -2.65 -17.17 -3.24
C ALA A 95 -3.23 -16.28 -2.13
N GLU A 96 -2.63 -16.29 -0.93
CA GLU A 96 -3.10 -15.49 0.21
C GLU A 96 -2.42 -14.12 0.30
N VAL A 97 -1.43 -13.85 -0.55
CA VAL A 97 -0.70 -12.58 -0.62
C VAL A 97 -0.80 -12.00 -2.02
N GLY A 98 -0.83 -10.67 -2.14
CA GLY A 98 -0.98 -9.97 -3.41
C GLY A 98 0.33 -9.35 -3.89
N THR A 99 0.32 -8.89 -5.13
CA THR A 99 1.26 -7.89 -5.65
C THR A 99 0.93 -6.50 -5.11
N VAL A 100 1.78 -5.50 -5.38
CA VAL A 100 1.46 -4.09 -5.07
C VAL A 100 0.17 -3.63 -5.76
N ASP A 101 -0.04 -4.01 -7.01
CA ASP A 101 -1.25 -3.68 -7.76
C ASP A 101 -2.51 -4.27 -7.12
N ASP A 102 -2.42 -5.47 -6.53
CA ASP A 102 -3.55 -6.05 -5.80
C ASP A 102 -3.91 -5.23 -4.55
N TYR A 103 -2.93 -4.63 -3.89
CA TYR A 103 -3.19 -3.73 -2.75
C TYR A 103 -3.78 -2.40 -3.18
N PHE A 104 -3.38 -1.84 -4.32
CA PHE A 104 -4.06 -0.66 -4.89
C PHE A 104 -5.53 -0.95 -5.18
N ARG A 105 -5.82 -2.08 -5.85
CA ARG A 105 -7.20 -2.52 -6.13
C ARG A 105 -8.01 -2.75 -4.86
N TRP A 106 -7.38 -3.27 -3.81
CA TRP A 106 -8.06 -3.44 -2.53
C TRP A 106 -8.42 -2.09 -1.90
N ILE A 107 -7.48 -1.13 -1.86
CA ILE A 107 -7.75 0.21 -1.33
C ILE A 107 -8.86 0.88 -2.15
N GLU A 108 -8.82 0.76 -3.49
CA GLU A 108 -9.87 1.25 -4.39
C GLU A 108 -11.25 0.67 -4.04
N ALA A 109 -11.35 -0.65 -3.92
CA ALA A 109 -12.60 -1.32 -3.58
C ALA A 109 -13.15 -0.85 -2.21
N GLU A 110 -12.27 -0.61 -1.24
CA GLU A 110 -12.67 -0.12 0.09
C GLU A 110 -13.08 1.35 0.09
N LEU A 111 -12.53 2.20 -0.79
CA LEU A 111 -13.00 3.59 -0.96
C LEU A 111 -14.47 3.63 -1.40
N TYR A 112 -14.87 2.73 -2.28
CA TYR A 112 -16.26 2.62 -2.74
C TYR A 112 -17.18 1.90 -1.74
N ARG A 113 -16.63 1.17 -0.77
CA ARG A 113 -17.38 0.36 0.19
C ARG A 113 -17.71 1.14 1.47
N LYS A 114 -18.85 1.83 1.48
CA LYS A 114 -19.39 2.46 2.70
C LYS A 114 -19.72 1.39 3.78
N PRO A 115 -19.57 1.69 5.09
CA PRO A 115 -19.32 3.00 5.72
C PRO A 115 -17.88 3.21 6.20
N ARG A 116 -16.90 2.50 5.65
CA ARG A 116 -15.49 2.65 6.05
C ARG A 116 -14.77 3.53 5.03
N THR A 117 -13.82 4.32 5.50
CA THR A 117 -12.93 5.06 4.61
C THR A 117 -11.52 4.54 4.85
N PRO A 118 -10.86 3.96 3.84
CA PRO A 118 -9.46 3.57 3.97
C PRO A 118 -8.60 4.83 4.16
N GLN A 119 -7.66 4.74 5.10
CA GLN A 119 -6.57 5.70 5.23
C GLN A 119 -5.30 5.02 4.76
N ALA A 120 -4.75 5.47 3.64
CA ALA A 120 -3.54 4.93 3.06
C ALA A 120 -2.39 5.94 3.16
N VAL A 121 -1.19 5.42 3.41
CA VAL A 121 0.07 6.17 3.32
C VAL A 121 0.86 5.55 2.18
N TYR A 122 1.38 6.38 1.28
CA TYR A 122 2.08 5.94 0.08
C TYR A 122 3.55 6.35 0.09
N HIS A 123 4.39 5.62 -0.64
CA HIS A 123 5.78 5.98 -0.83
C HIS A 123 5.90 7.16 -1.81
N PRO A 124 6.53 8.28 -1.42
CA PRO A 124 6.49 9.53 -2.19
C PRO A 124 7.22 9.48 -3.53
N LEU A 125 8.17 8.55 -3.70
CA LEU A 125 8.97 8.43 -4.94
C LEU A 125 8.49 7.32 -5.89
N TYR A 126 7.82 6.30 -5.36
CA TYR A 126 7.53 5.07 -6.08
C TYR A 126 6.05 4.71 -6.06
N GLY A 127 5.21 5.50 -5.40
CA GLY A 127 3.76 5.33 -5.43
C GLY A 127 3.21 4.24 -4.51
N TYR A 128 3.92 3.13 -4.32
CA TYR A 128 3.36 1.97 -3.62
C TYR A 128 2.83 2.27 -2.20
N PRO A 129 1.78 1.58 -1.72
CA PRO A 129 1.27 1.76 -0.37
C PRO A 129 2.27 1.28 0.69
N LEU A 130 2.57 2.14 1.67
CA LEU A 130 3.35 1.81 2.88
C LEU A 130 2.45 1.26 4.00
N SER A 131 1.20 1.69 4.03
CA SER A 131 0.21 1.14 4.94
C SER A 131 -1.18 1.55 4.48
N PHE A 132 -2.18 0.77 4.86
CA PHE A 132 -3.55 1.26 4.88
C PHE A 132 -4.35 0.67 6.04
N SER A 133 -5.28 1.45 6.58
CA SER A 133 -6.17 1.03 7.64
C SER A 133 -7.61 1.30 7.25
N LEU A 134 -8.52 0.44 7.71
CA LEU A 134 -9.95 0.67 7.58
C LEU A 134 -10.45 1.25 8.89
N GLN A 135 -10.70 2.57 8.92
CA GLN A 135 -11.33 3.22 10.07
C GLN A 135 -12.85 3.23 9.88
N ALA A 136 -13.60 2.93 10.94
CA ALA A 136 -15.06 3.07 10.90
C ALA A 136 -15.41 4.57 10.94
N ALA A 137 -16.33 5.03 10.09
CA ALA A 137 -16.73 6.45 10.02
C ALA A 137 -17.22 7.04 11.36
N HIS A 138 -17.68 6.19 12.30
CA HIS A 138 -18.09 6.63 13.64
C HIS A 138 -16.93 7.09 14.54
N ASP A 139 -15.71 6.59 14.34
CA ASP A 139 -14.56 6.94 15.19
C ASP A 139 -14.04 8.35 14.88
N SER A 140 -14.12 8.79 13.61
CA SER A 140 -13.69 10.11 13.17
C SER A 140 -14.57 11.23 13.73
N ARG A 141 -15.89 11.01 13.85
CA ARG A 141 -16.83 12.01 14.38
C ARG A 141 -16.64 12.25 15.88
N ARG A 142 -16.43 11.18 16.67
CA ARG A 142 -16.14 11.30 18.11
C ARG A 142 -14.77 11.91 18.41
N ALA A 143 -13.76 11.67 17.56
CA ALA A 143 -12.45 12.28 17.72
C ALA A 143 -12.49 13.80 17.43
N LEU A 144 -13.23 14.21 16.40
CA LEU A 144 -13.42 15.63 16.06
C LEU A 144 -14.26 16.37 17.13
N GLU A 145 -15.35 15.75 17.61
CA GLU A 145 -16.18 16.30 18.69
C GLU A 145 -15.40 16.45 20.01
N ARG A 146 -14.37 15.62 20.26
CA ARG A 146 -13.48 15.74 21.43
C ARG A 146 -12.37 16.77 21.27
N GLN A 147 -12.03 17.17 20.04
CA GLN A 147 -11.03 18.23 19.80
C GLN A 147 -11.66 19.63 19.78
N LEU A 148 -12.97 19.72 19.61
CA LEU A 148 -13.74 20.97 19.54
C LEU A 148 -14.52 21.28 20.83
N ALA A 149 -14.43 20.42 21.85
CA ALA A 149 -15.01 20.60 23.19
C ALA A 149 -13.89 20.85 24.21
#